data_AF-A0AB73B7B9-F1
#
_entry.id   AF-A0AB73B7B9-F1
#
_cell.length_a   1.000
_cell.length_b   1.000
_cell.length_c   1.000
_cell.angle_alpha   90.00
_cell.angle_beta   90.00
_cell.angle_gamma   90.00
#
_symmetry.space_group_name_H-M   'P 1'
#
loop_
_entity.id
_entity.type
_entity.pdbx_description
1 polymer ?
#
loop_
_entity_poly.entity_id
_entity_poly.type
_entity_poly.pdbx_seq_one_letter_code
_entity_poly.pdbx_strand_id
1 'polypeptide(L)'
;MREWWAEKIDDGPAVDESKLTWASLLSHWDYIETDFHHFYGVDFDSGILSDRRWRWFRIRLVRLLGEDTAIARGLGLRKIPNVKE
;
A
#
# COMPACT_ATOMS: atom_id res chain seq x y z
N MET A 1 -23.64 -20.36 -28.24
CA MET A 1 -23.14 -18.98 -28.20
C MET A 1 -22.74 -18.64 -26.77
N ARG A 2 -21.44 -18.55 -26.53
CA ARG A 2 -20.73 -18.13 -25.31
C ARG A 2 -19.33 -17.76 -25.83
N GLU A 3 -18.64 -16.68 -25.52
CA GLU A 3 -18.75 -15.59 -24.54
C GLU A 3 -18.00 -14.40 -25.17
N TRP A 4 -18.58 -13.19 -25.17
CA TRP A 4 -17.99 -11.97 -25.78
C TRP A 4 -17.64 -10.91 -24.72
N TRP A 5 -17.25 -11.33 -23.52
CA TRP A 5 -16.80 -10.41 -22.45
C TRP A 5 -15.58 -10.93 -21.65
N ALA A 6 -14.92 -12.00 -22.10
CA ALA A 6 -13.69 -12.49 -21.48
C ALA A 6 -12.42 -11.82 -22.06
N GLU A 7 -12.58 -10.66 -22.70
CA GLU A 7 -11.45 -9.92 -23.27
C GLU A 7 -10.75 -9.14 -22.15
N LYS A 8 -9.79 -9.86 -21.55
CA LYS A 8 -8.75 -9.38 -20.65
C LYS A 8 -9.26 -8.83 -19.32
N ILE A 9 -9.43 -9.76 -18.39
CA ILE A 9 -9.07 -9.45 -17.00
C ILE A 9 -7.62 -8.97 -17.09
N ASP A 10 -7.40 -7.66 -16.98
CA ASP A 10 -6.08 -7.07 -16.71
C ASP A 10 -5.73 -7.62 -15.32
N ASP A 11 -5.17 -8.84 -15.29
CA ASP A 11 -4.47 -9.34 -14.12
C ASP A 11 -3.55 -8.20 -13.75
N GLY A 12 -3.82 -7.55 -12.61
CA GLY A 12 -3.10 -6.35 -12.20
C GLY A 12 -1.59 -6.54 -12.26
N PRO A 13 -0.78 -5.50 -12.00
CA PRO A 13 0.68 -5.65 -12.07
C PRO A 13 1.10 -6.98 -11.42
N ALA A 14 1.89 -7.79 -12.13
CA ALA A 14 2.33 -9.10 -11.66
C ALA A 14 3.25 -8.87 -10.46
N VAL A 15 2.63 -8.66 -9.29
CA VAL A 15 3.32 -8.39 -8.05
C VAL A 15 4.00 -9.69 -7.69
N ASP A 16 5.32 -9.64 -7.61
CA ASP A 16 6.10 -10.72 -7.06
C ASP A 16 5.81 -10.80 -5.56
N GLU A 17 4.83 -11.63 -5.17
CA GLU A 17 4.41 -11.80 -3.77
C GLU A 17 5.58 -12.20 -2.86
N SER A 18 6.62 -12.85 -3.41
CA SER A 18 7.82 -13.21 -2.65
C SER A 18 8.58 -11.98 -2.13
N LYS A 19 8.38 -10.81 -2.74
CA LYS A 19 8.96 -9.53 -2.34
C LYS A 19 8.10 -8.76 -1.33
N LEU A 20 6.86 -9.17 -1.06
CA LEU A 20 5.98 -8.57 -0.06
C LEU A 20 6.32 -9.06 1.35
N THR A 21 7.48 -8.64 1.84
CA THR A 21 7.95 -8.95 3.19
C THR A 21 7.82 -7.75 4.12
N TRP A 22 7.74 -7.97 5.44
CA TRP A 22 7.77 -6.87 6.42
C TRP A 22 9.00 -5.97 6.27
N ALA A 23 10.15 -6.53 5.92
CA ALA A 23 11.36 -5.74 5.67
C ALA A 23 11.19 -4.80 4.46
N SER A 24 10.59 -5.30 3.38
CA SER A 24 10.26 -4.50 2.18
C SER A 24 9.21 -3.43 2.48
N LEU A 25 8.17 -3.73 3.28
CA LEU A 25 7.20 -2.73 3.72
C LEU A 25 7.89 -1.63 4.54
N LEU A 26 8.67 -2.02 5.56
CA LEU A 26 9.29 -1.08 6.49
C LEU A 26 10.45 -0.29 5.87
N SER A 27 11.03 -0.73 4.75
CA SER A 27 12.01 0.07 4.00
C SER A 27 11.39 1.30 3.32
N HIS A 28 10.06 1.36 3.23
CA HIS A 28 9.30 2.50 2.67
C HIS A 28 8.63 3.31 3.80
N TRP A 29 9.38 3.59 4.87
CA TRP A 29 8.85 4.23 6.07
C TRP A 29 8.15 5.57 5.78
N ASP A 30 8.76 6.42 4.95
CA ASP A 30 8.22 7.74 4.61
C ASP A 30 6.85 7.66 3.92
N TYR A 31 6.63 6.63 3.09
CA TYR A 31 5.32 6.38 2.47
C TYR A 31 4.30 5.93 3.50
N ILE A 32 4.69 5.05 4.42
CA ILE A 32 3.83 4.59 5.51
C ILE A 32 3.40 5.79 6.36
N GLU A 33 4.33 6.64 6.76
CA GLU A 33 4.04 7.82 7.58
C GLU A 33 3.09 8.78 6.85
N THR A 34 3.38 9.08 5.59
CA THR A 34 2.53 9.93 4.74
C THR A 34 1.11 9.36 4.61
N ASP A 35 0.98 8.06 4.32
CA ASP A 35 -0.32 7.41 4.17
C ASP A 35 -1.08 7.34 5.51
N PHE A 36 -0.40 7.12 6.64
CA PHE A 36 -1.04 7.16 7.96
C PHE A 36 -1.55 8.56 8.31
N HIS A 37 -0.78 9.60 7.98
CA HIS A 37 -1.23 10.98 8.15
C HIS A 37 -2.44 11.26 7.25
N HIS A 38 -2.37 10.91 5.97
CA HIS A 38 -3.43 11.21 5.00
C HIS A 38 -4.74 10.46 5.28
N PHE A 39 -4.68 9.14 5.49
CA PHE A 39 -5.87 8.30 5.59
C PHE A 39 -6.44 8.20 7.02
N TYR A 40 -5.60 8.40 8.04
CA TYR A 40 -6.01 8.24 9.44
C TYR A 40 -5.84 9.50 10.29
N GLY A 41 -5.24 10.57 9.76
CA GLY A 41 -4.91 11.76 10.56
C GLY A 41 -3.90 11.46 11.66
N VAL A 42 -3.06 10.44 11.47
CA VAL A 42 -2.09 9.99 12.47
C VAL A 42 -0.72 10.53 12.11
N ASP A 43 -0.17 11.34 13.02
CA ASP A 43 1.23 11.73 13.02
C ASP A 43 2.04 10.74 13.87
N PHE A 44 3.13 10.18 13.33
CA PHE A 44 3.99 9.23 14.05
C PHE A 44 4.85 9.91 15.12
N ASP A 45 5.17 11.19 14.95
CA ASP A 45 5.92 11.98 15.94
C ASP A 45 5.07 12.34 17.17
N SER A 46 3.76 12.08 17.13
CA SER A 46 2.87 12.26 18.29
C SER A 46 3.12 11.29 19.45
N GLY A 47 4.00 10.28 19.27
CA GLY A 47 4.25 9.21 20.25
C GLY A 47 3.27 8.04 20.15
N ILE A 48 2.33 8.07 19.20
CA ILE A 48 1.30 7.05 19.01
C ILE A 48 1.84 5.62 18.86
N LEU A 49 3.03 5.46 18.28
CA LEU A 49 3.66 4.15 18.08
C LEU A 49 4.16 3.53 19.39
N SER A 50 4.47 4.35 20.39
CA SER A 50 4.80 3.91 21.75
C SER A 50 3.54 3.55 22.55
N ASP A 51 2.44 4.29 22.34
CA ASP A 51 1.19 4.10 23.07
C ASP A 51 0.35 2.92 22.58
N ARG A 52 0.53 2.51 21.32
CA ARG A 52 -0.27 1.46 20.68
C ARG A 52 0.52 0.18 20.51
N ARG A 53 -0.17 -0.94 20.69
CA ARG A 53 0.41 -2.27 20.43
C ARG A 53 0.70 -2.45 18.93
N TRP A 54 1.73 -3.21 18.59
CA TRP A 54 2.10 -3.55 17.21
C TRP A 54 0.92 -3.97 16.31
N ARG A 55 -0.04 -4.73 16.86
CA ARG A 55 -1.26 -5.14 16.15
C ARG A 55 -2.03 -3.95 15.55
N TRP A 56 -2.07 -2.82 16.25
CA TRP A 56 -2.77 -1.60 15.80
C TRP A 56 -2.16 -1.03 14.52
N PHE A 57 -0.83 -0.97 14.46
CA PHE A 57 -0.08 -0.54 13.28
C PHE A 57 -0.23 -1.55 12.15
N ARG A 58 0.03 -2.83 12.43
CA ARG A 58 -0.01 -3.92 11.44
C ARG A 58 -1.34 -3.96 10.67
N ILE A 59 -2.47 -3.89 11.36
CA ILE A 59 -3.79 -3.98 10.71
C ILE A 59 -4.03 -2.80 9.76
N ARG A 60 -3.62 -1.60 10.16
CA ARG A 60 -3.78 -0.38 9.36
C ARG A 60 -2.86 -0.39 8.14
N LEU A 61 -1.60 -0.74 8.33
CA LEU A 61 -0.65 -0.83 7.22
C LEU A 61 -1.09 -1.87 6.18
N VAL A 62 -1.51 -3.07 6.62
CA VAL A 62 -2.02 -4.09 5.68
C VAL A 62 -3.26 -3.60 4.92
N ARG A 63 -4.15 -2.83 5.57
CA ARG A 63 -5.32 -2.26 4.90
C ARG A 63 -4.92 -1.26 3.80
N LEU A 64 -3.90 -0.43 4.04
CA LEU A 64 -3.42 0.56 3.07
C LEU A 64 -2.87 -0.09 1.79
N LEU A 65 -2.37 -1.33 1.84
CA LEU A 65 -1.91 -2.07 0.65
C LEU A 65 -3.05 -2.36 -0.35
N GLY A 66 -4.30 -2.42 0.13
CA GLY A 66 -5.48 -2.64 -0.70
C GLY A 66 -6.02 -1.37 -1.34
N GLU A 67 -5.52 -0.19 -0.96
CA GLU A 67 -6.00 1.11 -1.44
C GLU A 67 -5.02 1.71 -2.47
N ASP A 68 -5.34 2.87 -3.04
CA ASP A 68 -4.43 3.63 -3.90
C ASP A 68 -3.55 4.58 -3.07
N THR A 69 -2.54 3.99 -2.43
CA THR A 69 -1.66 4.64 -1.43
C THR A 69 -0.23 4.80 -1.94
N ALA A 70 0.55 5.66 -1.30
CA ALA A 70 1.97 5.82 -1.63
C ALA A 70 2.74 4.51 -1.42
N ILE A 71 2.46 3.79 -0.32
CA ILE A 71 3.08 2.49 -0.03
C ILE A 71 2.71 1.43 -1.07
N ALA A 72 1.44 1.37 -1.48
CA ALA A 72 1.00 0.40 -2.49
C ALA A 72 1.67 0.67 -3.85
N ARG A 73 1.83 1.93 -4.23
CA ARG A 73 2.56 2.33 -5.45
C ARG A 73 4.07 2.06 -5.35
N GLY A 74 4.69 2.36 -4.21
CA GLY A 74 6.11 2.09 -3.95
C GLY A 74 6.45 0.60 -4.03
N LEU A 75 5.52 -0.26 -3.60
CA LEU A 75 5.62 -1.72 -3.72
C LEU A 75 5.20 -2.27 -5.09
N GLY A 76 4.79 -1.40 -6.04
CA GLY A 76 4.32 -1.81 -7.37
C GLY A 76 2.95 -2.49 -7.40
N LEU A 77 2.19 -2.46 -6.30
CA LEU A 77 0.82 -2.99 -6.21
C LEU A 77 -0.19 -2.16 -7.01
N ARG A 78 0.13 -0.88 -7.24
CA ARG A 78 -0.72 0.10 -7.92
C ARG A 78 0.08 0.86 -8.97
N LYS A 79 -0.58 1.25 -10.07
CA LYS A 79 0.04 2.03 -11.15
C LYS A 79 0.32 3.45 -10.65
N ILE A 80 1.55 3.93 -10.82
CA ILE A 80 1.88 5.35 -10.61
C ILE A 80 1.52 6.09 -11.89
N PRO A 81 0.58 7.06 -11.86
CA PRO A 81 0.30 7.87 -13.04
C PRO A 81 1.53 8.68 -13.42
N ASN A 82 2.04 8.48 -14.64
CA ASN A 82 3.13 9.27 -15.18
C ASN A 82 2.55 10.56 -15.77
N VAL A 83 2.81 11.70 -15.13
CA VAL A 83 2.47 13.01 -15.67
C VAL A 83 3.59 13.39 -16.64
N LYS A 84 3.27 13.49 -17.93
CA LYS A 84 4.19 14.06 -18.91
C LYS A 84 4.28 15.57 -18.68
N GLU A 85 5.50 16.09 -18.59
CA GLU A 85 5.79 17.54 -18.59
C GLU A 85 5.35 18.19 -19.91
#